data_AF-A0A0F6YL60-F1
#
_entry.id   AF-A0A0F6YL60-F1
#
_cell.length_a   1.000
_cell.length_b   1.000
_cell.length_c   1.000
_cell.angle_alpha   90.00
_cell.angle_beta   90.00
_cell.angle_gamma   90.00
#
_symmetry.space_group_name_H-M   'P 1'
#
loop_
_entity.id
_entity.type
_entity.pdbx_description
1 polymer ?
#
loop_
_entity_poly.entity_id
_entity_poly.type
_entity_poly.pdbx_seq_one_letter_code
_entity_poly.pdbx_strand_id
1 'polypeptide(L)'
;MVAMRTFALALVIGIAGCGGAQRGAAPARARFVITPDTARVYTDERFLGTGRVLDARPFETRTGTRRFTITADGYFPHDLEVELPSGTTTIELRLRPVPR
;
A
#
# COMPACT_ATOMS: atom_id res chain seq x y z
N MET A 1 -14.94 48.58 -54.97
CA MET A 1 -15.63 47.40 -54.39
C MET A 1 -14.69 46.21 -54.60
N VAL A 2 -14.16 45.44 -53.65
CA VAL A 2 -14.44 45.10 -52.24
C VAL A 2 -13.06 44.74 -51.64
N ALA A 3 -12.54 45.49 -50.67
CA ALA A 3 -12.54 45.22 -49.22
C ALA A 3 -11.71 43.99 -48.77
N MET A 4 -10.50 44.30 -48.27
CA MET A 4 -9.91 43.87 -47.00
C MET A 4 -10.81 42.94 -46.14
N ARG A 5 -10.28 41.78 -45.69
CA ARG A 5 -9.98 41.45 -44.27
C ARG A 5 -9.97 39.93 -43.95
N THR A 6 -8.89 39.57 -43.26
CA THR A 6 -8.78 38.64 -42.12
C THR A 6 -8.95 37.13 -42.31
N PHE A 7 -7.79 36.47 -42.36
CA PHE A 7 -7.49 35.20 -41.69
C PHE A 7 -8.15 35.13 -40.31
N ALA A 8 -8.99 34.13 -40.07
CA ALA A 8 -9.49 33.78 -38.74
C ALA A 8 -9.23 32.30 -38.49
N LEU A 9 -8.04 32.04 -37.96
CA LEU A 9 -7.66 30.80 -37.30
C LEU A 9 -8.35 30.80 -35.92
N ALA A 10 -9.28 29.88 -35.66
CA ALA A 10 -9.85 29.71 -34.32
C ALA A 10 -10.00 28.22 -33.99
N LEU A 11 -8.89 27.71 -33.48
CA LEU A 11 -8.68 26.41 -32.84
C LEU A 11 -9.50 26.35 -31.53
N VAL A 12 -10.66 25.69 -31.54
CA VAL A 12 -11.43 25.42 -30.32
C VAL A 12 -11.06 24.04 -29.78
N ILE A 13 -9.93 23.97 -29.07
CA ILE A 13 -9.63 22.84 -28.18
C ILE A 13 -10.29 23.19 -26.85
N GLY A 14 -11.51 22.69 -26.65
CA GLY A 14 -12.20 22.74 -25.37
C GLY A 14 -11.51 21.81 -24.38
N ILE A 15 -10.58 22.36 -23.62
CA ILE A 15 -9.94 21.69 -22.48
C ILE A 15 -10.99 21.59 -21.37
N ALA A 16 -11.90 20.61 -21.48
CA ALA A 16 -12.67 20.11 -20.33
C ALA A 16 -11.77 19.25 -19.45
N GLY A 17 -10.59 19.77 -19.10
CA GLY A 17 -9.71 19.23 -18.08
C GLY A 17 -10.20 19.74 -16.73
N CYS A 18 -11.37 19.29 -16.29
CA CYS A 18 -11.72 19.39 -14.88
C CYS A 18 -10.79 18.44 -14.13
N GLY A 19 -9.61 18.96 -13.81
CA GLY A 19 -8.75 18.48 -12.75
C GLY A 19 -9.50 18.61 -11.43
N GLY A 20 -10.38 17.65 -11.16
CA GLY A 20 -10.68 17.31 -9.78
C GLY A 20 -9.35 16.86 -9.19
N ALA A 21 -8.81 17.61 -8.22
CA ALA A 21 -7.73 17.12 -7.40
C ALA A 21 -8.18 15.76 -6.86
N GLN A 22 -7.68 14.66 -7.43
CA GLN A 22 -7.79 13.34 -6.85
C GLN A 22 -7.13 13.49 -5.48
N ARG A 23 -7.92 13.73 -4.44
CA ARG A 23 -7.46 13.61 -3.06
C ARG A 23 -6.89 12.20 -3.01
N GLY A 24 -5.56 12.09 -2.99
CA GLY A 24 -4.89 10.81 -2.91
C GLY A 24 -5.54 10.05 -1.76
N ALA A 25 -5.92 8.80 -2.01
CA ALA A 25 -6.51 7.97 -0.97
C ALA A 25 -5.61 8.05 0.28
N ALA A 26 -6.20 8.31 1.44
CA ALA A 26 -5.45 8.40 2.68
C ALA A 26 -4.62 7.12 2.86
N PRO A 27 -3.36 7.21 3.33
CA PRO A 27 -2.48 6.06 3.38
C PRO A 27 -3.01 5.01 4.37
N ALA A 28 -2.65 3.75 4.10
CA ALA A 28 -2.87 2.64 5.00
C ALA A 28 -1.56 2.27 5.69
N ARG A 29 -1.66 1.79 6.93
CA ARG A 29 -0.52 1.34 7.74
C ARG A 29 -0.81 -0.04 8.31
N ALA A 30 0.17 -0.92 8.26
CA ALA A 30 0.11 -2.25 8.86
C ALA A 30 1.07 -2.31 10.04
N ARG A 31 0.53 -2.42 11.25
CA ARG A 31 1.28 -2.67 12.48
C ARG A 31 1.24 -4.16 12.77
N PHE A 32 2.38 -4.77 13.05
CA PHE A 32 2.47 -6.21 13.27
C PHE A 32 2.86 -6.53 14.72
N VAL A 33 2.01 -7.26 15.43
CA VAL A 33 2.29 -7.79 16.77
C VAL A 33 2.43 -9.30 16.65
N ILE A 34 3.66 -9.78 16.48
CA ILE A 34 3.95 -11.17 16.13
C ILE A 34 4.72 -11.88 17.25
N THR A 35 4.33 -13.12 17.56
CA THR A 35 5.14 -14.05 18.37
C THR A 35 5.67 -15.18 17.49
N PRO A 36 6.99 -15.41 17.41
CA PRO A 36 8.07 -14.64 18.03
C PRO A 36 8.26 -13.25 17.39
N ASP A 37 8.75 -12.28 18.17
CA ASP A 37 8.96 -10.89 17.70
C ASP A 37 10.12 -10.77 16.69
N THR A 38 10.94 -11.81 16.58
CA THR A 38 12.01 -11.97 15.57
C THR A 38 11.49 -12.43 14.21
N ALA A 39 10.20 -12.77 14.09
CA ALA A 39 9.61 -13.20 12.82
C ALA A 39 9.79 -12.14 11.73
N ARG A 40 10.20 -12.57 10.54
CA ARG A 40 10.43 -11.74 9.36
C ARG A 40 9.16 -11.65 8.53
N VAL A 41 8.77 -10.43 8.18
CA VAL A 41 7.57 -10.14 7.38
C VAL A 41 7.97 -9.69 5.98
N TYR A 42 7.29 -10.24 4.99
CA TYR A 42 7.49 -9.98 3.57
C TYR A 42 6.16 -9.60 2.92
N THR A 43 6.21 -8.78 1.88
CA THR A 43 5.10 -8.53 0.95
C THR A 43 5.67 -8.39 -0.44
N ASP A 44 5.00 -8.96 -1.46
CA ASP A 44 5.49 -8.92 -2.85
C ASP A 44 6.98 -9.35 -2.95
N GLU A 45 7.35 -10.42 -2.23
CA GLU A 45 8.72 -10.94 -2.10
C GLU A 45 9.76 -9.99 -1.46
N ARG A 46 9.34 -8.78 -1.08
CA ARG A 46 10.17 -7.78 -0.43
C ARG A 46 10.13 -7.90 1.08
N PHE A 47 11.30 -7.95 1.71
CA PHE A 47 11.43 -7.88 3.16
C PHE A 47 10.99 -6.50 3.69
N LEU A 48 10.07 -6.49 4.66
CA LEU A 48 9.58 -5.27 5.29
C LEU A 48 10.28 -4.98 6.63
N GLY A 49 10.55 -6.04 7.39
CA GLY A 49 11.09 -5.92 8.74
C GLY A 49 10.77 -7.13 9.60
N THR A 50 11.25 -7.12 10.84
CA THR A 50 10.84 -8.09 11.85
C THR A 50 9.56 -7.64 12.56
N GLY A 51 8.86 -8.55 13.23
CA GLY A 51 7.70 -8.24 14.08
C GLY A 51 8.00 -7.10 15.05
N ARG A 52 9.15 -7.15 15.75
CA ARG A 52 9.60 -6.08 16.65
C ARG A 52 9.71 -4.71 15.97
N VAL A 53 10.29 -4.67 14.76
CA VAL A 53 10.46 -3.40 14.03
C VAL A 53 9.11 -2.87 13.56
N LEU A 54 8.24 -3.74 13.06
CA LEU A 54 6.95 -3.37 12.49
C LEU A 54 5.86 -3.10 13.54
N ASP A 55 6.06 -3.55 14.78
CA ASP A 55 5.27 -3.11 15.93
C ASP A 55 5.57 -1.64 16.26
N ALA A 56 6.86 -1.27 16.29
CA ALA A 56 7.31 0.09 16.62
C ALA A 56 7.15 1.08 15.46
N ARG A 57 7.33 0.61 14.22
CA ARG A 57 7.26 1.40 12.99
C ARG A 57 6.38 0.69 11.96
N PRO A 58 5.06 0.97 11.95
CA PRO A 58 4.13 0.35 11.03
C PRO A 58 4.52 0.57 9.57
N PHE A 59 4.30 -0.45 8.74
CA PHE A 59 4.54 -0.39 7.30
C PHE A 59 3.47 0.46 6.61
N GLU A 60 3.86 1.51 5.90
CA GLU A 60 2.93 2.39 5.16
C GLU A 60 2.78 1.95 3.69
N THR A 61 1.56 1.93 3.19
CA THR A 61 1.21 1.52 1.82
C THR A 61 -0.07 2.24 1.35
N ARG A 62 -0.39 2.11 0.05
CA ARG A 62 -1.73 2.39 -0.46
C ARG A 62 -2.77 1.46 0.17
N THR A 63 -4.01 1.94 0.25
CA THR A 63 -5.16 1.13 0.65
C THR A 63 -5.41 -0.04 -0.29
N GLY A 64 -6.06 -1.06 0.23
CA GLY A 64 -6.50 -2.25 -0.51
C GLY A 64 -5.90 -3.53 0.05
N THR A 65 -6.23 -4.63 -0.63
CA THR A 65 -5.83 -5.97 -0.22
C THR A 65 -4.35 -6.22 -0.46
N ARG A 66 -3.68 -6.85 0.51
CA ARG A 66 -2.26 -7.18 0.44
C ARG A 66 -1.97 -8.53 1.06
N ARG A 67 -1.12 -9.30 0.39
CA ARG A 67 -0.57 -10.56 0.92
C ARG A 67 0.72 -10.29 1.68
N PHE A 68 0.83 -10.94 2.83
CA PHE A 68 2.02 -10.98 3.66
C PHE A 68 2.46 -12.42 3.88
N THR A 69 3.77 -12.62 3.90
CA THR A 69 4.40 -13.88 4.29
C THR A 69 5.21 -13.62 5.55
N ILE A 70 4.98 -14.42 6.58
CA ILE A 70 5.64 -14.30 7.88
C ILE A 70 6.40 -15.59 8.14
N THR A 71 7.70 -15.47 8.41
CA THR A 71 8.59 -16.61 8.66
C THR A 71 9.44 -16.40 9.90
N ALA A 72 9.78 -17.49 10.59
CA ALA A 72 10.75 -17.47 11.69
C ALA A 72 11.44 -18.83 11.79
N ASP A 73 12.70 -18.83 12.23
CA ASP A 73 13.48 -20.06 12.35
C ASP A 73 12.86 -20.98 13.43
N GLY A 74 12.61 -22.25 13.09
CA GLY A 74 11.94 -23.21 13.99
C GLY A 74 10.42 -23.08 14.05
N TYR A 75 9.81 -22.26 13.18
CA TYR A 75 8.36 -22.09 13.07
C TYR A 75 7.87 -22.39 11.64
N PHE A 76 6.61 -22.80 11.53
CA PHE A 76 5.96 -22.89 10.23
C PHE A 76 5.73 -21.50 9.63
N PRO A 77 6.04 -21.30 8.33
CA PRO A 77 5.65 -20.09 7.61
C PRO A 77 4.14 -19.87 7.65
N HIS A 78 3.72 -18.62 7.65
CA HIS A 78 2.32 -18.24 7.61
C HIS A 78 2.09 -17.14 6.57
N ASP A 79 1.22 -17.43 5.61
CA ASP A 79 0.75 -16.48 4.62
C ASP A 79 -0.64 -15.96 5.01
N LEU A 80 -0.84 -14.67 4.87
CA LEU A 80 -2.12 -14.03 5.13
C LEU A 80 -2.41 -12.94 4.11
N GLU A 81 -3.68 -12.79 3.75
CA GLU A 81 -4.18 -11.72 2.91
C GLU A 81 -5.05 -10.80 3.76
N VAL A 82 -4.75 -9.51 3.78
CA VAL A 82 -5.40 -8.52 4.64
C VAL A 82 -5.86 -7.34 3.81
N GLU A 83 -7.10 -6.93 4.04
CA GLU A 83 -7.61 -5.65 3.55
C GLU A 83 -7.07 -4.51 4.41
N LEU A 84 -6.38 -3.56 3.78
CA LEU A 84 -5.81 -2.40 4.45
C LEU A 84 -6.63 -1.15 4.11
N PRO A 85 -7.62 -0.78 4.95
CA PRO A 85 -8.28 0.51 4.82
C PRO A 85 -7.32 1.67 5.16
N SER A 86 -7.77 2.90 4.93
CA SER A 86 -7.03 4.07 5.38
C SER A 86 -6.87 4.06 6.91
N GLY A 87 -5.74 4.56 7.39
CA GLY A 87 -5.39 4.53 8.82
C GLY A 87 -4.49 3.35 9.17
N THR A 88 -4.58 2.84 10.40
CA THR A 88 -3.70 1.77 10.90
C THR A 88 -4.49 0.51 11.19
N THR A 89 -4.10 -0.59 10.54
CA THR A 89 -4.57 -1.94 10.82
C THR A 89 -3.53 -2.65 11.68
N THR A 90 -3.95 -3.16 12.83
CA THR A 90 -3.12 -4.02 13.68
C THR A 90 -3.33 -5.47 13.29
N ILE A 91 -2.25 -6.18 12.98
CA ILE A 91 -2.22 -7.60 12.63
C ILE A 91 -1.52 -8.34 13.77
N GLU A 92 -2.29 -9.11 14.53
CA GLU A 92 -1.80 -9.91 15.64
C GLU A 92 -1.67 -11.37 15.22
N LEU A 93 -0.50 -11.97 15.42
CA LEU A 93 -0.23 -13.33 14.97
C LEU A 93 0.71 -14.07 15.92
N ARG A 94 0.43 -15.35 16.16
CA ARG A 94 1.36 -16.28 16.81
C ARG A 94 1.71 -17.41 15.85
N LEU A 95 2.99 -17.51 15.48
CA LEU A 95 3.46 -18.59 14.64
C LEU A 95 3.45 -19.92 15.40
N ARG A 96 3.19 -21.00 14.66
CA ARG A 96 3.22 -22.36 15.21
C ARG A 96 4.65 -22.90 15.16
N PRO A 97 5.21 -23.39 16.27
CA PRO A 97 6.54 -24.00 16.26
C PRO A 97 6.52 -25.34 15.51
N VAL A 98 7.64 -25.71 14.91
CA VAL A 98 7.84 -27.03 14.30
C VAL A 98 8.13 -28.06 15.41
N PRO A 99 7.41 -29.18 15.48
CA PRO A 99 7.72 -30.27 16.40
C PRO A 99 9.15 -30.79 16.18
N ARG A 100 9.86 -31.09 17.28
CA ARG A 100 11.21 -31.68 17.24
C ARG A 100 11.14 -33.18 17.45
#